data_AF-A0A2G4T471-F1
#
_entry.id   AF-A0A2G4T471-F1
#
_cell.length_a   1.000
_cell.length_b   1.000
_cell.length_c   1.000
_cell.angle_alpha   90.00
_cell.angle_beta   90.00
_cell.angle_gamma   90.00
#
_symmetry.space_group_name_H-M   'P 1'
#
loop_
_entity.id
_entity.type
_entity.pdbx_description
1 polymer ?
#
loop_
_entity_poly.entity_id
_entity_poly.type
_entity_poly.pdbx_seq_one_letter_code
_entity_poly.pdbx_strand_id
1 'polypeptide(L)'
;MPLIIFGDGLKIKYYVKFKGLRHGVSNKIYRQLKNREGLGGLLLLNINEYKTFNTYNSCLNQDLQNLKCRRGDDKKIHQVLKCNTCSIFWNRNVMAAKNMLLIAHSTWNGQARPNVFKRQIATSNVVASSYSGGAPA
;
A
#
# COMPACT_ATOMS: atom_id res chain seq x y z
N MET A 1 -10.13 23.06 0.01
CA MET A 1 -9.51 22.18 -1.00
C MET A 1 -9.47 20.75 -0.44
N PRO A 2 -10.19 19.76 -1.02
CA PRO A 2 -10.17 18.39 -0.53
C PRO A 2 -8.89 17.64 -0.93
N LEU A 3 -8.35 16.83 -0.01
CA LEU A 3 -7.25 15.89 -0.29
C LEU A 3 -7.82 14.50 -0.57
N ILE A 4 -7.43 13.92 -1.70
CA ILE A 4 -7.73 12.52 -2.04
C ILE A 4 -6.43 11.73 -2.09
N ILE A 5 -6.39 10.66 -1.31
CA ILE A 5 -5.29 9.72 -1.31
C ILE A 5 -5.66 8.54 -2.19
N PHE A 6 -4.86 8.29 -3.22
CA PHE A 6 -5.09 7.23 -4.20
C PHE A 6 -3.96 6.21 -4.17
N GLY A 7 -4.34 4.94 -4.14
CA GLY A 7 -3.41 3.83 -4.15
C GLY A 7 -2.75 3.61 -5.51
N ASP A 8 -1.41 3.58 -5.54
CA ASP A 8 -0.63 3.38 -6.77
C ASP A 8 -0.86 2.02 -7.42
N GLY A 9 -1.35 1.03 -6.66
CA GLY A 9 -1.62 -0.31 -7.17
C GLY A 9 -2.73 -0.33 -8.22
N LEU A 10 -3.52 0.73 -8.33
CA LEU A 10 -4.64 0.87 -9.26
C LEU A 10 -4.39 1.86 -10.40
N LYS A 11 -3.24 2.55 -10.39
CA LYS A 11 -2.83 3.52 -11.41
C LYS A 11 -2.54 2.83 -12.75
N ILE A 12 -3.06 3.40 -13.85
CA ILE A 12 -2.72 3.01 -15.25
C ILE A 12 -3.05 1.53 -15.56
N LYS A 13 -3.90 0.88 -14.77
CA LYS A 13 -4.32 -0.50 -14.99
C LYS A 13 -5.55 -0.59 -15.89
N TYR A 14 -5.35 -0.45 -17.20
CA TYR A 14 -6.40 -0.54 -18.22
C TYR A 14 -7.06 -1.92 -18.30
N TYR A 15 -6.30 -2.98 -18.05
CA TYR A 15 -6.71 -4.37 -18.19
C TYR A 15 -7.24 -4.99 -16.89
N VAL A 16 -7.17 -4.30 -15.75
CA VAL A 16 -7.69 -4.86 -14.49
C VAL A 16 -9.21 -4.86 -14.52
N LYS A 17 -9.77 -6.07 -14.37
CA LYS A 17 -11.20 -6.31 -14.19
C LYS A 17 -11.48 -6.41 -12.68
N PHE A 18 -12.22 -5.45 -12.15
CA PHE A 18 -12.83 -5.65 -10.83
C PHE A 18 -14.00 -6.63 -10.99
N LYS A 19 -14.20 -7.49 -9.99
CA LYS A 19 -15.27 -8.50 -10.01
C LYS A 19 -16.62 -7.79 -10.24
N GLY A 20 -17.33 -8.19 -11.29
CA GLY A 20 -18.63 -7.61 -11.67
C GLY A 20 -18.57 -6.25 -12.39
N LEU A 21 -17.39 -5.72 -12.70
CA LEU A 21 -17.23 -4.41 -13.37
C LEU A 21 -16.52 -4.54 -14.73
N ARG A 22 -16.66 -3.48 -15.56
CA ARG A 22 -15.94 -3.35 -16.84
C ARG A 22 -14.43 -3.16 -16.60
N HIS A 23 -13.62 -3.45 -17.62
CA HIS A 23 -12.18 -3.20 -17.58
C HIS A 23 -11.87 -1.70 -17.47
N GLY A 24 -10.77 -1.37 -16.79
CA GLY A 24 -10.23 -0.02 -16.75
C GLY A 24 -11.01 1.00 -15.91
N VAL A 25 -11.95 0.55 -15.06
CA VAL A 25 -12.74 1.42 -14.17
C VAL A 25 -11.84 2.25 -13.24
N SER A 26 -10.79 1.65 -12.66
CA SER A 26 -9.83 2.39 -11.83
C SER A 26 -9.16 3.53 -12.59
N ASN A 27 -8.78 3.29 -13.84
CA ASN A 27 -8.14 4.30 -14.66
C ASN A 27 -9.11 5.44 -15.03
N LYS A 28 -10.38 5.13 -15.31
CA LYS A 28 -11.40 6.16 -15.54
C LYS A 28 -11.56 7.06 -14.31
N ILE A 29 -11.63 6.48 -13.12
CA ILE A 29 -11.71 7.22 -11.85
C ILE A 29 -10.45 8.09 -11.67
N TYR A 30 -9.26 7.50 -11.83
CA TYR A 30 -7.99 8.20 -11.68
C TYR A 30 -7.87 9.41 -12.62
N ARG A 31 -8.26 9.26 -13.89
CA ARG A 31 -8.24 10.35 -14.87
C ARG A 31 -9.18 11.48 -14.47
N GLN A 32 -10.38 11.17 -13.98
CA GLN A 32 -11.31 12.18 -13.48
C GLN A 32 -10.74 12.94 -12.27
N LEU A 33 -10.07 12.23 -11.36
CA LEU A 33 -9.37 12.84 -10.22
C LEU A 33 -8.24 13.76 -10.69
N LYS A 34 -7.39 13.34 -11.62
CA LYS A 34 -6.32 14.18 -12.19
C LYS A 34 -6.86 15.40 -12.91
N ASN A 35 -7.97 15.28 -13.65
CA ASN A 35 -8.60 16.43 -14.29
C ASN A 35 -9.10 17.45 -13.25
N ARG A 36 -9.75 16.99 -12.18
CA ARG A 36 -10.20 17.86 -11.09
C ARG A 36 -9.04 18.49 -10.32
N GLU A 37 -7.93 17.77 -10.16
CA GLU A 37 -6.70 18.32 -9.59
C GLU A 37 -6.15 19.45 -10.47
N GLY A 38 -6.09 19.26 -11.79
CA GLY A 38 -5.63 20.29 -12.73
C GLY A 38 -6.51 21.55 -12.76
N LEU A 39 -7.79 21.41 -12.43
CA LEU A 39 -8.72 22.53 -12.25
C LEU A 39 -8.64 23.18 -10.86
N GLY A 40 -7.74 22.73 -9.97
CA GLY A 40 -7.63 23.23 -8.61
C GLY A 40 -8.81 22.84 -7.70
N GLY A 41 -9.57 21.80 -8.07
CA GLY A 41 -10.74 21.34 -7.30
C GLY A 41 -10.40 20.35 -6.19
N LEU A 42 -9.21 19.74 -6.22
CA LEU A 42 -8.71 18.81 -5.20
C LEU A 42 -7.18 18.69 -5.26
N LEU A 43 -6.58 18.13 -4.20
CA LEU A 43 -5.20 17.65 -4.19
C LEU A 43 -5.22 16.12 -4.31
N LEU A 44 -4.46 15.55 -5.25
CA LEU A 44 -4.39 14.10 -5.44
C LEU A 44 -3.02 13.58 -5.00
N LEU A 45 -2.99 12.86 -3.88
CA LEU A 45 -1.78 12.22 -3.39
C LEU A 45 -1.76 10.74 -3.77
N ASN A 46 -0.74 10.36 -4.52
CA ASN A 46 -0.47 8.98 -4.88
C ASN A 46 0.34 8.29 -3.79
N ILE A 47 -0.11 7.12 -3.31
CA ILE A 47 0.56 6.36 -2.26
C ILE A 47 0.74 4.90 -2.66
N ASN A 48 1.97 4.42 -2.53
CA ASN A 48 2.26 2.99 -2.59
C ASN A 48 1.58 2.25 -1.43
N GLU A 49 0.73 1.29 -1.74
CA GLU A 49 -0.11 0.53 -0.80
C GLU A 49 0.62 -0.64 -0.11
N TYR A 50 1.94 -0.75 -0.24
CA TYR A 50 2.68 -1.88 0.32
C TYR A 50 2.39 -2.08 1.82
N LYS A 51 1.89 -3.27 2.16
CA LYS A 51 1.49 -3.73 3.51
C LYS A 51 0.41 -2.89 4.20
N THR A 52 -0.23 -1.93 3.53
CA THR A 52 -1.26 -1.07 4.17
C THR A 52 -2.48 -1.86 4.63
N PHE A 53 -2.87 -2.92 3.91
CA PHE A 53 -4.00 -3.78 4.28
C PHE A 53 -3.65 -4.86 5.32
N ASN A 54 -2.37 -5.03 5.65
CA ASN A 54 -1.83 -6.12 6.47
C ASN A 54 -1.10 -5.59 7.71
N THR A 55 -1.40 -4.36 8.13
CA THR A 55 -0.79 -3.73 9.31
C THR A 55 -1.88 -3.08 10.13
N TYR A 56 -1.91 -3.33 11.44
CA TYR A 56 -2.78 -2.57 12.33
C TYR A 56 -2.14 -1.24 12.70
N ASN A 57 -2.86 -0.13 12.54
CA ASN A 57 -2.25 1.21 12.63
C ASN A 57 -1.75 1.57 14.04
N SER A 58 -2.38 1.04 15.10
CA SER A 58 -2.06 1.49 16.47
C SER A 58 -0.86 0.77 17.05
N CYS A 59 -0.69 -0.53 16.77
CA CYS A 59 0.47 -1.31 17.23
C CYS A 59 1.53 -1.51 16.15
N LEU A 60 1.27 -1.08 14.91
CA LEU A 60 2.13 -1.27 13.73
C LEU A 60 2.55 -2.74 13.51
N ASN A 61 1.79 -3.69 14.06
CA ASN A 61 2.07 -5.11 13.96
C ASN A 61 1.39 -5.72 12.72
N GLN A 62 2.05 -6.73 12.16
CA GLN A 62 1.62 -7.52 11.02
C GLN A 62 1.03 -8.89 11.42
N ASP A 63 1.11 -9.26 12.70
CA ASP A 63 0.50 -10.48 13.22
C ASP A 63 -1.04 -10.37 13.28
N LEU A 64 -1.65 -10.69 12.15
CA LEU A 64 -3.07 -10.54 11.89
C LEU A 64 -3.69 -11.87 11.45
N GLN A 65 -4.84 -12.20 12.02
CA GLN A 65 -5.58 -13.40 11.66
C GLN A 65 -6.89 -13.05 10.95
N ASN A 66 -7.24 -13.83 9.93
CA ASN A 66 -8.56 -13.72 9.31
C ASN A 66 -9.61 -14.31 10.25
N LEU A 67 -10.75 -13.62 10.36
CA LEU A 67 -11.89 -14.15 11.09
C LEU A 67 -12.45 -15.38 10.37
N LYS A 68 -12.66 -16.47 11.10
CA LYS A 68 -13.34 -17.68 10.60
C LYS A 68 -14.84 -17.55 10.83
N CYS A 69 -15.67 -17.96 9.87
CA CYS A 69 -17.14 -17.89 10.00
C CYS A 69 -17.66 -18.77 11.15
N ARG A 70 -17.06 -19.95 11.36
CA ARG A 70 -17.45 -20.90 12.42
C ARG A 70 -16.23 -21.66 12.94
N ARG A 71 -16.30 -22.14 14.18
CA ARG A 71 -15.26 -23.01 14.76
C ARG A 71 -15.22 -24.32 13.96
N GLY A 72 -14.07 -24.65 13.38
CA GLY A 72 -13.87 -25.84 12.54
C GLY A 72 -14.11 -25.65 11.03
N ASP A 73 -14.48 -24.45 10.59
CA ASP A 73 -14.71 -24.14 9.17
C ASP A 73 -13.47 -23.45 8.55
N ASP A 74 -13.14 -23.80 7.31
CA ASP A 74 -12.02 -23.21 6.56
C ASP A 74 -12.41 -21.90 5.87
N LYS A 75 -13.71 -21.58 5.85
CA LYS A 75 -14.23 -20.34 5.28
C LYS A 75 -13.81 -19.13 6.12
N LYS A 76 -12.94 -18.32 5.54
CA LYS A 76 -12.38 -17.08 6.11
C LYS A 76 -13.12 -15.85 5.58
N ILE A 77 -13.45 -14.93 6.48
CA ILE A 77 -13.98 -13.61 6.14
C ILE A 77 -12.78 -12.70 5.83
N HIS A 78 -12.44 -12.58 4.55
CA HIS A 78 -11.28 -11.78 4.11
C HIS A 78 -11.39 -10.28 4.39
N GLN A 79 -12.61 -9.79 4.63
CA GLN A 79 -12.86 -8.38 4.94
C GLN A 79 -12.55 -8.02 6.38
N VAL A 80 -12.47 -9.00 7.31
CA VAL A 80 -12.29 -8.74 8.74
C VAL A 80 -11.02 -9.43 9.23
N LEU A 81 -10.13 -8.65 9.81
CA LEU A 81 -8.89 -9.11 10.42
C LEU A 81 -8.94 -8.87 11.92
N LYS A 82 -8.33 -9.78 12.69
CA LYS A 82 -8.08 -9.65 14.12
C LYS A 82 -6.60 -9.36 14.32
N CYS A 83 -6.27 -8.34 15.12
CA CYS A 83 -4.93 -8.16 15.63
C CYS A 83 -4.71 -9.05 16.86
N ASN A 84 -3.68 -9.89 16.87
CA ASN A 84 -3.44 -10.78 18.02
C ASN A 84 -2.90 -10.01 19.24
N THR A 85 -2.09 -8.97 19.02
CA THR A 85 -1.55 -8.12 20.08
C THR A 85 -2.65 -7.29 20.76
N CYS A 86 -3.51 -6.65 19.96
CA CYS A 86 -4.55 -5.76 20.51
C CYS A 86 -5.88 -6.49 20.77
N SER A 87 -6.05 -7.72 20.27
CA SER A 87 -7.31 -8.48 20.29
C SER A 87 -8.53 -7.76 19.69
N ILE A 88 -8.31 -6.79 18.80
CA ILE A 88 -9.36 -5.99 18.14
C ILE A 88 -9.62 -6.50 16.72
N PHE A 89 -10.91 -6.52 16.33
CA PHE A 89 -11.36 -6.81 14.97
C PHE A 89 -11.55 -5.52 14.16
N TRP A 90 -11.24 -5.57 12.87
CA TRP A 90 -11.34 -4.40 12.00
C TRP A 90 -11.62 -4.76 10.54
N ASN A 91 -12.21 -3.82 9.81
CA ASN A 91 -12.44 -3.95 8.38
C ASN A 91 -11.16 -3.64 7.59
N ARG A 92 -10.74 -4.61 6.77
CA ARG A 92 -9.49 -4.60 6.01
C ARG A 92 -9.25 -3.32 5.21
N ASN A 93 -10.30 -2.86 4.55
CA ASN A 93 -10.24 -1.69 3.67
C ASN A 93 -10.17 -0.39 4.47
N VAL A 94 -10.89 -0.30 5.60
CA VAL A 94 -10.88 0.87 6.47
C VAL A 94 -9.49 1.13 7.04
N MET A 95 -8.80 0.08 7.50
CA MET A 95 -7.43 0.28 8.02
C MET A 95 -6.42 0.51 6.90
N ALA A 96 -6.60 -0.08 5.72
CA ALA A 96 -5.77 0.25 4.56
C ALA A 96 -5.85 1.76 4.27
N ALA A 97 -7.05 2.34 4.28
CA ALA A 97 -7.24 3.78 4.14
C ALA A 97 -6.57 4.59 5.26
N LYS A 98 -6.75 4.19 6.53
CA LYS A 98 -6.08 4.83 7.68
C LYS A 98 -4.55 4.77 7.58
N ASN A 99 -3.99 3.65 7.13
CA ASN A 99 -2.55 3.48 6.96
C ASN A 99 -2.01 4.32 5.79
N MET A 100 -2.76 4.42 4.69
CA MET A 100 -2.41 5.35 3.61
C MET A 100 -2.41 6.80 4.09
N LEU A 101 -3.40 7.20 4.89
CA LEU A 101 -3.43 8.53 5.52
C LEU A 101 -2.26 8.74 6.49
N LEU A 102 -1.89 7.74 7.28
CA LEU A 102 -0.73 7.80 8.17
C LEU A 102 0.56 8.05 7.38
N ILE A 103 0.76 7.33 6.27
CA ILE A 103 1.91 7.53 5.39
C ILE A 103 1.91 8.95 4.81
N ALA A 104 0.75 9.43 4.32
CA ALA A 104 0.60 10.79 3.79
C ALA A 104 1.05 11.84 4.81
N HIS A 105 0.54 11.71 6.05
CA HIS A 105 0.81 12.64 7.13
C HIS A 105 2.29 12.63 7.55
N SER A 106 2.92 11.45 7.62
CA SER A 106 4.36 11.36 7.87
C SER A 106 5.16 12.12 6.80
N THR A 107 4.87 11.89 5.52
CA THR A 107 5.55 12.57 4.42
C THR A 107 5.32 14.09 4.46
N TRP A 108 4.09 14.53 4.74
CA TRP A 108 3.77 15.95 4.84
C TRP A 108 4.55 16.66 5.94
N ASN A 109 4.76 16.00 7.08
CA ASN A 109 5.50 16.56 8.21
C ASN A 109 7.03 16.42 8.09
N GLY A 110 7.55 16.15 6.89
CA GLY A 110 8.97 15.95 6.63
C GLY A 110 9.55 14.67 7.25
N GLN A 111 8.71 13.78 7.76
CA GLN A 111 9.14 12.51 8.33
C GLN A 111 9.26 11.46 7.23
N ALA A 112 10.20 10.53 7.42
CA ALA A 112 10.32 9.39 6.53
C ALA A 112 9.08 8.49 6.61
N ARG A 113 8.78 7.79 5.51
CA ARG A 113 7.74 6.76 5.49
C ARG A 113 8.00 5.72 6.60
N PRO A 114 6.99 5.32 7.38
CA PRO A 114 7.20 4.33 8.44
C PRO A 114 7.77 3.01 7.89
N ASN A 115 8.77 2.45 8.57
CA ASN A 115 9.52 1.28 8.10
C ASN A 115 8.64 0.07 7.81
N VAL A 116 7.56 -0.11 8.58
CA VAL A 116 6.57 -1.19 8.38
C VAL A 116 5.94 -1.17 6.98
N PHE A 117 5.88 0.01 6.34
CA PHE A 117 5.31 0.20 5.00
C PHE A 117 6.38 0.36 3.91
N LYS A 118 7.68 0.24 4.23
CA LYS A 118 8.75 0.26 3.23
C LYS A 118 8.94 -1.15 2.65
N ARG A 119 9.19 -1.24 1.35
CA ARG A 119 9.72 -2.47 0.76
C ARG A 119 11.19 -2.57 1.17
N GLN A 120 11.60 -3.74 1.65
CA GLN A 120 13.02 -4.04 1.75
C GLN A 120 13.55 -4.18 0.31
N ILE A 121 14.51 -3.35 -0.05
CA ILE A 121 15.28 -3.55 -1.27
C ILE A 121 16.38 -4.54 -0.87
N ALA A 122 16.35 -5.75 -1.42
CA ALA A 122 17.48 -6.63 -1.30
C ALA A 122 18.63 -6.00 -2.09
N THR A 123 19.66 -5.52 -1.39
CA THR A 123 20.94 -5.15 -2.01
C THR A 123 21.57 -6.42 -2.57
N SER A 124 21.47 -6.62 -3.88
CA SER A 124 22.31 -7.59 -4.57
C SER A 124 23.74 -7.09 -4.46
N ASN A 125 24.58 -7.79 -3.70
CA ASN A 125 26.01 -7.50 -3.62
C ASN A 125 26.64 -7.73 -4.99
N VAL A 126 26.75 -6.68 -5.81
CA VAL A 126 27.62 -6.71 -6.99
C VAL A 126 29.04 -6.53 -6.47
N VAL A 127 29.74 -7.65 -6.26
CA VAL A 127 31.18 -7.64 -6.02
C VAL A 127 31.85 -7.13 -7.29
N ALA A 128 32.34 -5.90 -7.28
CA ALA A 128 33.22 -5.41 -8.33
C ALA A 128 34.56 -6.13 -8.20
N SER A 129 34.87 -7.07 -9.09
CA SER A 129 36.23 -7.60 -9.19
C SER A 129 37.12 -6.53 -9.82
N SER A 130 37.99 -5.92 -9.03
CA SER A 130 39.09 -5.11 -9.54
C SER A 130 40.13 -6.04 -10.16
N TYR A 131 40.15 -6.12 -11.48
CA TYR A 131 41.27 -6.68 -12.23
C TYR A 131 42.44 -5.71 -12.13
N SER A 132 43.44 -6.05 -11.32
CA SER A 132 44.74 -5.38 -11.32
C SER A 132 45.53 -5.86 -12.54
N GLY A 133 45.52 -5.04 -13.59
CA GLY A 133 46.38 -5.22 -14.77
C GLY A 133 47.82 -4.84 -14.42
N GLY A 134 48.69 -5.85 -14.29
CA GLY A 134 50.13 -5.65 -14.31
C GLY A 134 50.58 -5.39 -15.75
N ALA A 135 51.26 -4.27 -15.98
CA ALA A 135 51.99 -4.00 -17.22
C ALA A 135 53.33 -4.77 -17.19
N PRO A 136 53.73 -5.48 -18.25
CA PRO A 136 55.10 -5.91 -18.41
C PRO A 136 55.96 -4.77 -18.99
N ALA A 137 57.22 -4.77 -18.54
CA ALA A 137 58.30 -3.87 -18.93
C ALA A 137 58.75 -4.04 -20.39
#